data_AF-A0A6M1MN49-F1
#
_entry.id   AF-A0A6M1MN49-F1
#
_cell.length_a   1.000
_cell.length_b   1.000
_cell.length_c   1.000
_cell.angle_alpha   90.00
_cell.angle_beta   90.00
_cell.angle_gamma   90.00
#
_symmetry.space_group_name_H-M   'P 1'
#
loop_
_entity.id
_entity.type
_entity.pdbx_description
1 polymer ?
#
loop_
_entity_poly.entity_id
_entity_poly.type
_entity_poly.pdbx_seq_one_letter_code
_entity_poly.pdbx_strand_id
1 'polypeptide(L)'
;MSLSQLVLAQLEDPFRIALIIGLVVTMVRTRAQTGTVVPLAAGVLFVAVIIPSTLGTQRAEPFWLQFGAGLISNLVILGVVLAAWEAFRRLTRR
;
A
#
# COMPACT_ATOMS: atom_id res chain seq x y z
N MET A 1 -15.55 -1.03 15.16
CA MET A 1 -14.16 -1.03 15.66
C MET A 1 -13.68 0.40 15.81
N SER A 2 -12.69 0.68 16.66
CA SER A 2 -12.07 2.02 16.66
C SER A 2 -11.26 2.24 15.37
N LEU A 3 -10.99 3.49 15.01
CA LEU A 3 -10.16 3.83 13.85
C LEU A 3 -8.76 3.18 13.94
N SER A 4 -8.17 3.15 15.13
CA SER A 4 -6.87 2.52 15.38
C SER A 4 -6.88 1.02 15.11
N GLN A 5 -7.92 0.31 15.57
CA GLN A 5 -8.10 -1.12 15.30
C GLN A 5 -8.30 -1.39 13.80
N LEU A 6 -9.05 -0.52 13.11
CA LEU A 6 -9.26 -0.63 11.68
C LEU A 6 -7.96 -0.45 10.89
N VAL A 7 -7.12 0.52 11.26
CA VAL A 7 -5.80 0.73 10.64
C VAL A 7 -4.89 -0.47 10.87
N LEU A 8 -4.82 -0.99 12.11
CA LEU A 8 -4.03 -2.18 12.44
C LEU A 8 -4.48 -3.41 11.64
N ALA A 9 -5.78 -3.68 11.59
CA ALA A 9 -6.33 -4.79 10.81
C ALA A 9 -6.02 -4.66 9.31
N GLN A 10 -5.96 -3.43 8.79
CA GLN A 10 -5.58 -3.18 7.40
C GLN A 10 -4.07 -3.25 7.15
N LEU A 11 -3.23 -3.01 8.17
CA LEU A 11 -1.77 -3.16 8.08
C LEU A 11 -1.36 -4.63 7.99
N GLU A 12 -2.09 -5.51 8.67
CA GLU A 12 -1.84 -6.95 8.70
C GLU A 12 -2.43 -7.69 7.48
N ASP A 13 -3.10 -6.98 6.57
CA ASP A 13 -3.74 -7.57 5.39
C ASP A 13 -2.67 -8.06 4.37
N PRO A 14 -2.52 -9.39 4.18
CA PRO A 14 -1.47 -9.94 3.32
C PRO A 14 -1.66 -9.59 1.85
N PHE A 15 -2.91 -9.45 1.39
CA PHE A 15 -3.20 -9.09 0.00
C PHE A 15 -2.76 -7.65 -0.27
N ARG A 16 -3.07 -6.74 0.66
CA ARG A 16 -2.60 -5.35 0.59
C ARG A 16 -1.08 -5.26 0.55
N ILE A 17 -0.40 -5.98 1.44
CA ILE A 17 1.06 -6.01 1.49
C ILE A 17 1.62 -6.48 0.13
N ALA A 18 1.09 -7.57 -0.42
CA ALA A 18 1.53 -8.09 -1.71
C ALA A 18 1.31 -7.08 -2.85
N LEU A 19 0.17 -6.38 -2.89
CA LEU A 19 -0.09 -5.34 -3.88
C LEU A 19 0.87 -4.16 -3.78
N ILE A 20 1.17 -3.69 -2.57
CA ILE A 20 2.11 -2.58 -2.37
C ILE A 20 3.54 -3.00 -2.73
N ILE A 21 3.94 -4.24 -2.42
CA ILE A 21 5.23 -4.77 -2.89
C ILE A 21 5.27 -4.80 -4.42
N GLY A 22 4.22 -5.34 -5.06
CA GLY A 22 4.11 -5.37 -6.51
C GLY A 22 4.16 -3.97 -7.14
N LEU A 23 3.52 -2.99 -6.51
CA LEU A 23 3.56 -1.59 -6.90
C LEU A 23 5.00 -1.03 -6.87
N VAL A 24 5.73 -1.26 -5.79
CA VAL A 24 7.13 -0.81 -5.68
C VAL A 24 8.00 -1.48 -6.73
N VAL A 25 7.86 -2.81 -6.93
CA VAL A 25 8.60 -3.55 -7.96
C VAL A 25 8.30 -2.99 -9.36
N THR A 26 7.03 -2.70 -9.65
CA THR A 26 6.60 -2.12 -10.93
C THR A 26 7.16 -0.72 -11.14
N MET A 27 7.12 0.12 -10.10
CA MET A 27 7.73 1.44 -10.12
C MET A 27 9.23 1.34 -10.39
N VAL A 28 9.95 0.45 -9.69
CA VAL A 28 11.39 0.25 -9.91
C VAL A 28 11.70 -0.11 -11.36
N ARG A 29 10.85 -0.93 -12.00
CA ARG A 29 11.02 -1.36 -13.39
C ARG A 29 10.69 -0.29 -14.42
N THR A 30 9.78 0.63 -14.12
CA THR A 30 9.25 1.62 -15.08
C THR A 30 9.65 3.07 -14.77
N ARG A 31 10.39 3.30 -13.68
CA ARG A 31 10.77 4.65 -13.22
C ARG A 31 11.54 5.49 -14.24
N ALA A 32 12.20 4.87 -15.22
CA ALA A 32 12.93 5.60 -16.25
C ALA A 32 11.98 6.35 -17.21
N GLN A 33 10.74 5.86 -17.35
CA GLN A 33 9.72 6.45 -18.21
C GLN A 33 8.68 7.26 -17.43
N THR A 34 8.27 6.79 -16.25
CA THR A 34 7.12 7.35 -15.50
C THR A 34 7.52 8.10 -14.23
N GLY A 35 8.80 8.10 -13.87
CA GLY A 35 9.26 8.59 -12.57
C GLY A 35 8.79 7.69 -11.42
N THR A 36 8.88 8.18 -10.19
CA THR A 36 8.56 7.40 -8.98
C THR A 36 7.24 7.82 -8.34
N VAL A 37 6.97 9.13 -8.27
CA VAL A 37 5.86 9.67 -7.48
C VAL A 37 4.50 9.32 -8.08
N VAL A 38 4.33 9.52 -9.38
CA VAL A 38 3.03 9.32 -10.06
C VAL A 38 2.56 7.86 -9.95
N PRO A 39 3.38 6.84 -10.30
CA PRO A 39 2.97 5.44 -10.14
C PRO A 39 2.63 5.08 -8.69
N LEU A 40 3.45 5.52 -7.72
CA LEU A 40 3.23 5.19 -6.31
C LEU A 40 1.94 5.81 -5.77
N ALA A 41 1.70 7.09 -6.06
CA ALA A 41 0.49 7.77 -5.61
C ALA A 41 -0.76 7.13 -6.23
N ALA A 42 -0.74 6.86 -7.54
CA ALA A 42 -1.84 6.19 -8.23
C ALA A 42 -2.10 4.79 -7.66
N GLY A 43 -1.05 4.00 -7.43
CA GLY A 43 -1.17 2.65 -6.86
C GLY A 43 -1.70 2.65 -5.43
N VAL A 44 -1.22 3.56 -4.57
CA VAL A 44 -1.72 3.70 -3.20
C VAL A 44 -3.21 4.04 -3.17
N LEU A 45 -3.65 4.98 -4.03
CA LEU A 45 -5.06 5.34 -4.17
C LEU A 45 -5.89 4.19 -4.72
N PHE A 46 -5.37 3.50 -5.75
CA PHE A 46 -6.01 2.32 -6.33
C PHE A 46 -6.25 1.23 -5.26
N VAL A 47 -5.24 0.88 -4.48
CA VAL A 47 -5.36 -0.13 -3.41
C VAL A 47 -6.36 0.32 -2.33
N ALA A 48 -6.36 1.59 -1.96
CA ALA A 48 -7.28 2.15 -0.97
C ALA A 48 -8.76 2.09 -1.41
N VAL A 49 -9.03 2.13 -2.72
CA VAL A 49 -10.39 2.02 -3.27
C VAL A 49 -10.76 0.57 -3.55
N ILE A 50 -9.88 -0.18 -4.22
CA ILE A 50 -10.23 -1.50 -4.76
C ILE A 50 -10.50 -2.51 -3.67
N ILE A 51 -9.73 -2.50 -2.58
CA ILE A 51 -9.91 -3.46 -1.47
C ILE A 51 -11.30 -3.30 -0.83
N PRO A 52 -11.72 -2.12 -0.34
CA PRO A 52 -13.06 -1.98 0.22
C PRO A 52 -14.16 -2.14 -0.83
N SER A 53 -13.93 -1.79 -2.11
CA SER A 53 -14.96 -1.94 -3.15
C SER A 53 -15.16 -3.38 -3.63
N THR A 54 -14.20 -4.27 -3.42
CA THR A 54 -14.27 -5.67 -3.91
C THR A 54 -14.34 -6.70 -2.78
N LEU A 55 -13.66 -6.45 -1.66
CA LEU A 55 -13.57 -7.34 -0.49
C LEU A 55 -14.28 -6.77 0.74
N GLY A 56 -14.66 -5.48 0.72
CA GLY A 56 -15.26 -4.77 1.84
C GLY A 56 -16.69 -5.17 2.19
N THR A 57 -17.35 -6.00 1.38
CA THR A 57 -18.65 -6.60 1.70
C THR A 57 -18.62 -7.44 2.98
N GLN A 58 -17.43 -7.84 3.47
CA GLN A 58 -17.28 -8.57 4.72
C GLN A 58 -17.03 -7.68 5.96
N ARG A 59 -16.87 -6.35 5.82
CA ARG A 59 -16.58 -5.45 6.94
C ARG A 59 -17.80 -4.57 7.26
N ALA A 60 -18.12 -4.47 8.56
CA ALA A 60 -19.28 -3.70 9.06
C ALA A 60 -19.10 -2.17 8.96
N GLU A 61 -17.88 -1.68 8.75
CA GLU A 61 -17.57 -0.25 8.72
C GLU A 61 -17.99 0.42 7.40
N PRO A 62 -18.41 1.69 7.41
CA PRO A 62 -18.77 2.42 6.19
C PRO A 62 -17.56 2.63 5.26
N PHE A 63 -17.83 2.68 3.95
CA PHE A 63 -16.82 2.77 2.90
C PHE A 63 -15.78 3.88 3.14
N TRP A 64 -16.21 5.08 3.53
CA TRP A 64 -15.31 6.21 3.75
C TRP A 64 -14.28 5.98 4.85
N LEU A 65 -14.67 5.28 5.93
CA LEU A 65 -13.75 4.89 6.99
C LEU A 65 -12.77 3.81 6.52
N GLN A 66 -13.26 2.83 5.75
CA GLN A 66 -12.40 1.80 5.18
C GLN A 66 -11.36 2.39 4.21
N PHE A 67 -11.79 3.29 3.32
CA PHE A 67 -10.94 4.02 2.40
C PHE A 67 -9.89 4.86 3.12
N GLY A 68 -10.30 5.68 4.09
CA GLY A 68 -9.41 6.57 4.84
C GLY A 68 -8.37 5.80 5.65
N ALA A 69 -8.80 4.80 6.42
CA ALA A 69 -7.88 3.91 7.13
C ALA A 69 -6.96 3.16 6.16
N GLY A 70 -7.48 2.76 4.99
CA GLY A 70 -6.71 2.09 3.98
C GLY A 70 -5.64 2.96 3.33
N LEU A 71 -5.91 4.25 3.12
CA LEU A 71 -4.92 5.19 2.63
C LEU A 71 -3.75 5.32 3.62
N ILE A 72 -4.05 5.44 4.92
CA ILE A 72 -3.04 5.49 5.99
C ILE A 72 -2.22 4.20 6.00
N SER A 73 -2.87 3.04 6.03
CA SER A 73 -2.17 1.74 6.05
C SER A 73 -1.31 1.54 4.80
N ASN A 74 -1.78 1.93 3.62
CA ASN A 74 -1.02 1.83 2.37
C ASN A 74 0.26 2.67 2.41
N LEU A 75 0.19 3.90 2.92
CA LEU A 75 1.34 4.78 3.03
C LEU A 75 2.38 4.24 4.02
N VAL A 76 1.93 3.68 5.15
CA VAL A 76 2.81 3.04 6.12
C VAL A 76 3.51 1.83 5.51
N ILE A 77 2.77 0.92 4.88
CA ILE A 77 3.34 -0.27 4.21
C ILE A 77 4.30 0.17 3.11
N LEU A 78 3.93 1.15 2.29
CA LEU A 78 4.79 1.68 1.24
C LEU A 78 6.12 2.19 1.81
N GLY A 79 6.07 2.96 2.90
CA GLY A 79 7.28 3.44 3.57
C GLY A 79 8.19 2.30 4.02
N VAL A 80 7.62 1.25 4.62
CA VAL A 80 8.37 0.06 5.06
C VAL A 80 8.99 -0.68 3.86
N VAL A 81 8.22 -0.91 2.79
CA VAL A 81 8.70 -1.60 1.60
C VAL A 81 9.81 -0.81 0.90
N LEU A 82 9.68 0.52 0.79
CA LEU A 82 10.72 1.37 0.22
C LEU A 82 11.99 1.37 1.08
N ALA A 83 11.86 1.40 2.40
CA ALA A 83 12.99 1.31 3.31
C ALA A 83 13.72 -0.03 3.18
N ALA A 84 12.97 -1.15 3.14
CA ALA A 84 13.51 -2.49 2.93
C ALA A 84 14.20 -2.61 1.56
N TRP A 85 13.58 -2.07 0.50
CA TRP A 85 14.15 -2.05 -0.84
C TRP A 85 15.47 -1.27 -0.91
N GLU A 86 15.53 -0.09 -0.29
CA GLU A 86 16.75 0.72 -0.26
C GLU A 86 17.84 0.06 0.58
N ALA A 87 17.50 -0.57 1.70
CA ALA A 87 18.44 -1.37 2.50
C ALA A 87 19.02 -2.53 1.68
N PHE A 88 18.16 -3.29 1.00
CA PHE A 88 18.56 -4.38 0.11
C PHE A 88 19.50 -3.88 -1.00
N ARG A 89 19.11 -2.79 -1.68
CA ARG A 89 19.92 -2.18 -2.75
C ARG A 89 21.30 -1.75 -2.28
N ARG A 90 21.42 -1.25 -1.04
CA ARG A 90 22.71 -0.87 -0.44
C ARG A 90 23.59 -2.08 -0.14
N LEU A 91 22.99 -3.18 0.33
CA LEU A 91 23.69 -4.43 0.62
C LEU A 91 24.22 -5.09 -0.65
N THR A 92 23.43 -5.12 -1.74
CA THR A 92 23.82 -5.77 -3.01
C THR A 92 24.73 -4.92 -3.89
N ARG A 93 24.87 -3.62 -3.61
CA ARG A 93 25.79 -2.71 -4.34
C ARG A 93 27.18 -2.61 -3.70
N ARG A 94 27.38 -3.23 -2.54
CA ARG A 94 28.70 -3.49 -1.96
C ARG A 94 29.24 -4.79 -2.54
#